data_AF-B0E4Y6-F1
#
_entry.id   AF-B0E4Y6-F1
#
_cell.length_a   1.000
_cell.length_b   1.000
_cell.length_c   1.000
_cell.angle_alpha   90.00
_cell.angle_beta   90.00
_cell.angle_gamma   90.00
#
_symmetry.space_group_name_H-M   'P 1'
#
loop_
_entity.id
_entity.type
_entity.pdbx_description
1 polymer ?
#
loop_
_entity_poly.entity_id
_entity_poly.type
_entity_poly.pdbx_seq_one_letter_code
_entity_poly.pdbx_strand_id
1 'polypeptide(L)'
;MRSSLKKDPGLHTGFAYFPEDAPYQKHILKYATQKDISTCSGFKTLANAETQFSAGLRSTGVGMCLCARHEIIRPGGVGDLQKGERYCNMDFVLLSALAPLLVASVFISYDIACQFKLGFETRMPKLPKGLHIPPDVQLDWGIPKCHCPMHKVPCQAPHSLNFKPGVGRTDGEGIERSWAEMNRVANSTKEMGPGSRHDTLDDHFEHHNFRKYVSLGRTLHSRLTLAIPEQKRQQAIFDDFCSSLKENGLEDKWLKMVLEWEKDPKKPNPYISVVTHASQTEVKKQLLEEEKRAVTAGVPQLHDTGPTGFISMGLVVEESQRRIIWDSRHSAELTTNQDNELQRRRLLLLRHVKQFRAVGDDDDAVLHEAVRIEWAKARARCLRWTEEVHLLKEEMRRVRKTLEWKASWWDARQPGWQALDKPMGEGVRAYASRQASIQRALHAQFTRLWDTPWTPILFISKAMTSKWRNKWEIRKTIRAPKWEIV
;
A
#
# COMPACT_ATOMS: atom_id res chain seq x y z
N MET A 1 -22.79 32.44 -20.64
CA MET A 1 -24.03 32.14 -19.87
C MET A 1 -23.64 31.19 -18.74
N ARG A 2 -23.86 31.50 -17.45
CA ARG A 2 -23.47 30.58 -16.35
C ARG A 2 -24.51 29.44 -16.23
N SER A 3 -24.05 28.18 -16.28
CA SER A 3 -24.87 26.98 -16.03
C SER A 3 -25.20 26.82 -14.53
N SER A 4 -26.21 26.02 -14.19
CA SER A 4 -26.62 25.75 -12.81
C SER A 4 -27.28 24.37 -12.71
N LEU A 5 -27.44 23.82 -11.51
CA LEU A 5 -28.13 22.52 -11.31
C LEU A 5 -29.59 22.54 -11.81
N LYS A 6 -30.21 23.72 -11.89
CA LYS A 6 -31.55 23.88 -12.46
C LYS A 6 -31.54 23.84 -14.00
N LYS A 7 -30.46 24.31 -14.62
CA LYS A 7 -30.31 24.37 -16.09
C LYS A 7 -29.70 23.09 -16.67
N ASP A 8 -28.86 22.43 -15.89
CA ASP A 8 -28.15 21.20 -16.22
C ASP A 8 -28.16 20.30 -14.96
N PRO A 9 -29.31 19.69 -14.62
CA PRO A 9 -29.38 18.68 -13.57
C PRO A 9 -28.67 17.40 -14.03
N GLY A 10 -27.96 16.73 -13.12
CA GLY A 10 -27.41 15.41 -13.44
C GLY A 10 -28.52 14.37 -13.48
N LEU A 11 -28.38 13.38 -14.35
CA LEU A 11 -29.38 12.33 -14.54
C LEU A 11 -29.47 11.41 -13.31
N HIS A 12 -28.34 11.15 -12.66
CA HIS A 12 -28.26 10.25 -11.51
C HIS A 12 -27.34 10.75 -10.39
N THR A 13 -27.10 12.07 -10.30
CA THR A 13 -26.31 12.66 -9.21
C THR A 13 -26.84 12.20 -7.84
N GLY A 14 -25.96 11.58 -7.05
CA GLY A 14 -26.32 11.04 -5.73
C GLY A 14 -26.68 9.55 -5.71
N PHE A 15 -26.83 8.90 -6.88
CA PHE A 15 -27.17 7.46 -6.97
C PHE A 15 -25.99 6.56 -7.33
N ALA A 16 -24.85 7.13 -7.75
CA ALA A 16 -23.65 6.40 -8.14
C ALA A 16 -22.45 6.76 -7.22
N TYR A 17 -21.43 7.46 -7.74
CA TYR A 17 -20.19 7.70 -7.01
C TYR A 17 -20.18 9.01 -6.22
N PHE A 18 -20.89 10.02 -6.70
CA PHE A 18 -21.13 11.24 -5.93
C PHE A 18 -22.19 11.04 -4.86
N PRO A 19 -22.05 11.63 -3.66
CA PRO A 19 -23.13 11.70 -2.70
C PRO A 19 -24.24 12.64 -3.20
N GLU A 20 -25.41 12.61 -2.55
CA GLU A 20 -26.45 13.58 -2.80
C GLU A 20 -25.90 15.02 -2.69
N ASP A 21 -26.07 15.81 -3.75
CA ASP A 21 -25.44 17.13 -3.84
C ASP A 21 -25.98 18.10 -2.78
N ALA A 22 -27.31 18.16 -2.57
CA ALA A 22 -27.90 19.13 -1.65
C ALA A 22 -27.42 18.97 -0.18
N PRO A 23 -27.42 17.76 0.42
CA PRO A 23 -26.82 17.54 1.74
C PRO A 23 -25.32 17.86 1.78
N TYR A 24 -24.57 17.50 0.73
CA TYR A 24 -23.14 17.74 0.64
C TYR A 24 -22.83 19.25 0.61
N GLN A 25 -23.42 20.00 -0.33
CA GLN A 25 -23.23 21.45 -0.44
C GLN A 25 -23.62 22.18 0.85
N LYS A 26 -24.76 21.79 1.46
CA LYS A 26 -25.22 22.36 2.73
C LYS A 26 -24.20 22.13 3.86
N HIS A 27 -23.51 20.98 3.89
CA HIS A 27 -22.47 20.72 4.86
C HIS A 27 -21.23 21.58 4.58
N ILE A 28 -20.75 21.59 3.35
CA ILE A 28 -19.55 22.32 2.94
C ILE A 28 -19.64 23.83 3.17
N LEU A 29 -20.80 24.43 2.91
CA LEU A 29 -21.02 25.87 3.10
C LEU A 29 -20.81 26.34 4.55
N LYS A 30 -21.01 25.45 5.55
CA LYS A 30 -20.72 25.76 6.97
C LYS A 30 -19.24 26.01 7.24
N TYR A 31 -18.36 25.57 6.35
CA TYR A 31 -16.91 25.59 6.50
C TYR A 31 -16.23 26.37 5.37
N ALA A 32 -16.91 27.37 4.78
CA ALA A 32 -16.39 28.16 3.66
C ALA A 32 -15.03 28.84 3.93
N THR A 33 -14.70 29.10 5.21
CA THR A 33 -13.44 29.70 5.68
C THR A 33 -12.41 28.69 6.15
N GLN A 34 -12.73 27.39 6.19
CA GLN A 34 -11.77 26.35 6.55
C GLN A 34 -10.65 26.32 5.49
N LYS A 35 -9.41 26.36 5.97
CA LYS A 35 -8.22 26.28 5.13
C LYS A 35 -7.97 24.84 4.68
N ASP A 36 -7.20 24.71 3.60
CA ASP A 36 -6.65 23.44 3.12
C ASP A 36 -5.88 22.71 4.24
N ILE A 37 -5.84 21.38 4.18
CA ILE A 37 -5.21 20.57 5.22
C ILE A 37 -3.69 20.73 5.15
N SER A 38 -3.07 21.18 6.24
CA SER A 38 -1.61 21.30 6.33
C SER A 38 -0.98 19.91 6.43
N THR A 39 -0.09 19.50 5.52
CA THR A 39 0.54 18.17 5.57
C THR A 39 1.71 18.10 6.57
N CYS A 40 2.05 16.88 7.05
CA CYS A 40 3.20 16.63 7.93
C CYS A 40 4.54 16.58 7.18
N SER A 41 4.52 16.89 5.89
CA SER A 41 5.55 16.62 4.89
C SER A 41 5.87 17.89 4.07
N GLY A 42 7.02 17.89 3.42
CA GLY A 42 7.54 19.00 2.60
C GLY A 42 6.76 19.31 1.31
N PHE A 43 5.52 18.84 1.17
CA PHE A 43 4.68 19.02 -0.03
C PHE A 43 4.06 20.43 -0.18
N LYS A 44 4.62 21.44 0.51
CA LYS A 44 4.22 22.84 0.31
C LYS A 44 4.32 23.29 -1.15
N THR A 45 5.22 22.69 -1.93
CA THR A 45 5.45 23.04 -3.34
C THR A 45 4.33 22.57 -4.27
N LEU A 46 3.68 21.43 -3.99
CA LEU A 46 2.56 20.92 -4.80
C LEU A 46 1.26 21.69 -4.52
N ALA A 47 0.99 22.06 -3.26
CA ALA A 47 -0.17 22.87 -2.88
C ALA A 47 -0.20 24.26 -3.57
N ASN A 48 0.97 24.83 -3.88
CA ASN A 48 1.07 26.10 -4.61
C ASN A 48 0.82 25.96 -6.12
N ALA A 49 1.07 24.79 -6.72
CA ALA A 49 0.84 24.56 -8.15
C ALA A 49 -0.66 24.33 -8.46
N GLU A 50 -1.39 23.67 -7.56
CA GLU A 50 -2.82 23.36 -7.74
C GLU A 50 -3.75 24.58 -7.60
N THR A 51 -3.30 25.63 -6.91
CA THR A 51 -4.11 26.84 -6.65
C THR A 51 -3.98 27.93 -7.72
N GLN A 52 -2.93 27.88 -8.57
CA GLN A 52 -2.56 28.96 -9.50
C GLN A 52 -3.59 29.25 -10.62
N PHE A 53 -4.59 28.38 -10.85
CA PHE A 53 -5.62 28.58 -11.87
C PHE A 53 -7.06 28.28 -11.38
N SER A 54 -7.30 28.43 -10.07
CA SER A 54 -8.59 28.09 -9.44
C SER A 54 -9.67 29.18 -9.53
N ALA A 55 -9.29 30.41 -9.87
CA ALA A 55 -10.21 31.55 -9.89
C ALA A 55 -11.29 31.38 -10.98
N GLY A 56 -12.56 31.34 -10.57
CA GLY A 56 -13.71 31.20 -11.48
C GLY A 56 -14.19 29.76 -11.71
N LEU A 57 -13.46 28.76 -11.23
CA LEU A 57 -13.90 27.36 -11.28
C LEU A 57 -14.98 27.10 -10.22
N ARG A 58 -15.98 26.28 -10.59
CA ARG A 58 -16.99 25.79 -9.64
C ARG A 58 -16.44 24.70 -8.72
N SER A 59 -15.57 23.85 -9.26
CA SER A 59 -14.90 22.77 -8.57
C SER A 59 -13.42 22.80 -8.98
N THR A 60 -12.51 22.78 -8.02
CA THR A 60 -11.06 22.75 -8.25
C THR A 60 -10.55 21.34 -8.47
N GLY A 61 -11.35 20.32 -8.15
CA GLY A 61 -10.98 18.92 -8.23
C GLY A 61 -12.02 18.02 -7.56
N VAL A 62 -11.69 16.75 -7.37
CA VAL A 62 -12.52 15.79 -6.65
C VAL A 62 -11.70 15.06 -5.59
N GLY A 63 -12.27 14.87 -4.40
CA GLY A 63 -11.78 13.91 -3.43
C GLY A 63 -12.44 12.56 -3.67
N MET A 64 -11.71 11.45 -3.47
CA MET A 64 -12.21 10.11 -3.76
C MET A 64 -11.80 9.10 -2.68
N CYS A 65 -12.73 8.20 -2.36
CA CYS A 65 -12.54 7.05 -1.49
C CYS A 65 -12.73 5.76 -2.31
N LEU A 66 -11.75 4.87 -2.24
CA LEU A 66 -11.80 3.55 -2.88
C LEU A 66 -11.35 2.44 -1.93
N CYS A 67 -11.69 1.21 -2.26
CA CYS A 67 -11.22 0.03 -1.52
C CYS A 67 -9.71 -0.15 -1.74
N ALA A 68 -8.91 -0.03 -0.67
CA ALA A 68 -7.45 -0.15 -0.76
C ALA A 68 -6.93 -1.49 -1.33
N ARG A 69 -7.71 -2.58 -1.21
CA ARG A 69 -7.32 -3.92 -1.70
C ARG A 69 -7.78 -4.19 -3.13
N HIS A 70 -8.98 -3.79 -3.49
CA HIS A 70 -9.61 -4.11 -4.78
C HIS A 70 -9.57 -2.94 -5.78
N GLU A 71 -9.19 -1.75 -5.31
CA GLU A 71 -9.15 -0.53 -6.10
C GLU A 71 -10.52 -0.18 -6.71
N ILE A 72 -11.60 -0.58 -6.04
CA ILE A 72 -12.98 -0.28 -6.45
C ILE A 72 -13.42 1.02 -5.77
N ILE A 73 -13.79 2.01 -6.56
CA ILE A 73 -14.33 3.30 -6.13
C ILE A 73 -15.65 3.08 -5.41
N ARG A 74 -15.83 3.72 -4.25
CA ARG A 74 -16.99 3.52 -3.39
C ARG A 74 -18.18 4.36 -3.86
N PRO A 75 -19.41 3.80 -3.85
CA PRO A 75 -20.62 4.60 -4.02
C PRO A 75 -20.70 5.71 -2.98
N GLY A 76 -21.09 6.92 -3.39
CA GLY A 76 -21.06 8.13 -2.54
C GLY A 76 -19.66 8.58 -2.10
N GLY A 77 -18.61 7.91 -2.56
CA GLY A 77 -17.23 8.12 -2.16
C GLY A 77 -16.46 9.11 -3.01
N VAL A 78 -17.11 9.94 -3.84
CA VAL A 78 -16.47 10.99 -4.63
C VAL A 78 -17.12 12.33 -4.34
N GLY A 79 -16.34 13.36 -4.00
CA GLY A 79 -16.89 14.67 -3.64
C GLY A 79 -16.15 15.82 -4.33
N ASP A 80 -16.90 16.80 -4.84
CA ASP A 80 -16.32 18.00 -5.43
C ASP A 80 -15.57 18.85 -4.40
N LEU A 81 -14.40 19.35 -4.77
CA LEU A 81 -13.56 20.24 -3.97
C LEU A 81 -13.74 21.68 -4.44
N GLN A 82 -13.96 22.62 -3.51
CA GLN A 82 -14.26 24.02 -3.87
C GLN A 82 -13.02 24.91 -3.88
N LYS A 83 -12.05 24.62 -3.01
CA LYS A 83 -10.83 25.43 -2.81
C LYS A 83 -9.65 24.55 -2.39
N GLY A 84 -9.59 23.32 -2.91
CA GLY A 84 -8.69 22.27 -2.44
C GLY A 84 -9.32 21.34 -1.40
N GLU A 85 -8.48 20.45 -0.85
CA GLU A 85 -8.89 19.40 0.07
C GLU A 85 -9.07 19.96 1.49
N ARG A 86 -10.22 19.70 2.11
CA ARG A 86 -10.49 20.16 3.48
C ARG A 86 -11.08 19.04 4.30
N TYR A 87 -10.93 19.12 5.62
CA TYR A 87 -11.51 18.14 6.53
C TYR A 87 -13.01 17.94 6.29
N CYS A 88 -13.79 19.01 6.10
CA CYS A 88 -15.22 18.87 5.82
C CYS A 88 -15.54 18.13 4.51
N ASN A 89 -14.69 18.28 3.48
CA ASN A 89 -14.82 17.55 2.22
C ASN A 89 -14.55 16.06 2.46
N MET A 90 -13.39 15.74 3.06
CA MET A 90 -12.93 14.36 3.20
C MET A 90 -13.65 13.57 4.28
N ASP A 91 -14.08 14.20 5.38
CA ASP A 91 -14.96 13.56 6.37
C ASP A 91 -16.27 13.12 5.71
N PHE A 92 -16.87 13.98 4.89
CA PHE A 92 -18.13 13.67 4.21
C PHE A 92 -17.95 12.55 3.17
N VAL A 93 -16.90 12.62 2.36
CA VAL A 93 -16.58 11.61 1.34
C VAL A 93 -16.31 10.25 1.98
N LEU A 94 -15.47 10.20 3.01
CA LEU A 94 -15.16 8.95 3.72
C LEU A 94 -16.41 8.35 4.38
N LEU A 95 -17.18 9.15 5.10
CA LEU A 95 -18.38 8.67 5.79
C LEU A 95 -19.48 8.26 4.82
N SER A 96 -19.64 8.95 3.69
CA SER A 96 -20.57 8.55 2.61
C SER A 96 -20.16 7.22 1.98
N ALA A 97 -18.87 7.00 1.76
CA ALA A 97 -18.35 5.73 1.25
C ALA A 97 -18.58 4.55 2.22
N LEU A 98 -18.59 4.82 3.53
CA LEU A 98 -18.76 3.83 4.59
C LEU A 98 -20.23 3.58 4.99
N ALA A 99 -21.11 4.58 4.87
CA ALA A 99 -22.50 4.49 5.30
C ALA A 99 -23.29 3.25 4.79
N PRO A 100 -23.05 2.74 3.56
CA PRO A 100 -23.73 1.53 3.08
C PRO A 100 -23.18 0.21 3.67
N LEU A 101 -22.15 0.23 4.51
CA LEU A 101 -21.48 -0.96 5.02
C LEU A 101 -21.97 -1.37 6.41
N LEU A 102 -22.13 -2.68 6.59
CA LEU A 102 -22.24 -3.31 7.89
C LEU A 102 -21.00 -4.16 8.15
N VAL A 103 -20.04 -3.60 8.89
CA VAL A 103 -18.73 -4.21 9.16
C VAL A 103 -18.33 -4.00 10.61
N ALA A 104 -17.63 -4.97 11.21
CA ALA A 104 -17.14 -4.86 12.58
C ALA A 104 -15.87 -4.00 12.71
N SER A 105 -15.11 -3.84 11.61
CA SER A 105 -13.88 -3.07 11.60
C SER A 105 -13.62 -2.42 10.24
N VAL A 106 -12.96 -1.26 10.27
CA VAL A 106 -12.53 -0.50 9.08
C VAL A 106 -11.09 -0.05 9.28
N PHE A 107 -10.24 -0.36 8.30
CA PHE A 107 -8.89 0.20 8.21
C PHE A 107 -8.88 1.32 7.16
N ILE A 108 -8.46 2.52 7.56
CA ILE A 108 -8.45 3.72 6.72
C ILE A 108 -7.00 4.06 6.37
N SER A 109 -6.68 4.03 5.08
CA SER A 109 -5.40 4.48 4.55
C SER A 109 -5.54 5.89 4.00
N TYR A 110 -4.68 6.81 4.42
CA TYR A 110 -4.67 8.18 3.93
C TYR A 110 -3.30 8.82 4.14
N ASP A 111 -2.85 9.64 3.20
CA ASP A 111 -1.53 10.27 3.23
C ASP A 111 -1.28 11.00 4.55
N ILE A 112 -2.26 11.77 5.00
CA ILE A 112 -2.18 12.51 6.25
C ILE A 112 -2.93 11.84 7.39
N ALA A 113 -3.07 10.50 7.38
CA ALA A 113 -3.79 9.76 8.42
C ALA A 113 -3.32 10.10 9.84
N CYS A 114 -2.01 10.37 10.02
CA CYS A 114 -1.44 10.77 11.31
C CYS A 114 -2.00 12.08 11.87
N GLN A 115 -2.52 12.97 11.01
CA GLN A 115 -3.18 14.20 11.42
C GLN A 115 -4.70 14.06 11.38
N PHE A 116 -5.22 13.51 10.29
CA PHE A 116 -6.64 13.46 9.99
C PHE A 116 -7.44 12.78 11.12
N LYS A 117 -6.89 11.68 11.65
CA LYS A 117 -7.52 10.88 12.71
C LYS A 117 -7.68 11.62 14.04
N LEU A 118 -6.78 12.55 14.37
CA LEU A 118 -6.72 13.19 15.70
C LEU A 118 -7.99 13.97 16.05
N GLY A 119 -8.66 14.52 15.04
CA GLY A 119 -9.92 15.24 15.23
C GLY A 119 -11.16 14.49 14.71
N PHE A 120 -10.99 13.30 14.13
CA PHE A 120 -12.06 12.64 13.37
C PHE A 120 -13.31 12.37 14.22
N GLU A 121 -13.13 11.82 15.43
CA GLU A 121 -14.23 11.55 16.37
C GLU A 121 -14.99 12.82 16.79
N THR A 122 -14.32 13.97 16.86
CA THR A 122 -14.98 15.25 17.17
C THR A 122 -15.68 15.87 15.97
N ARG A 123 -15.27 15.52 14.74
CA ARG A 123 -15.85 16.05 13.50
C ARG A 123 -17.06 15.23 13.06
N MET A 124 -17.02 13.91 13.20
CA MET A 124 -18.10 13.00 12.77
C MET A 124 -19.51 13.42 13.29
N PRO A 125 -19.71 13.76 14.58
CA PRO A 125 -21.03 14.19 15.07
C PRO A 125 -21.60 15.45 14.39
N LYS A 126 -20.77 16.24 13.68
CA LYS A 126 -21.18 17.46 12.95
C LYS A 126 -21.75 17.15 11.56
N LEU A 127 -21.63 15.90 11.09
CA LEU A 127 -22.22 15.40 9.85
C LEU A 127 -23.64 14.86 10.07
N PRO A 128 -24.44 14.67 9.01
CA PRO A 128 -25.76 14.02 9.11
C PRO A 128 -25.69 12.67 9.84
N LYS A 129 -26.68 12.39 10.71
CA LYS A 129 -26.71 11.17 11.55
C LYS A 129 -26.61 9.87 10.75
N GLY A 130 -27.19 9.82 9.55
CA GLY A 130 -27.13 8.64 8.67
C GLY A 130 -25.72 8.31 8.15
N LEU A 131 -24.75 9.21 8.33
CA LEU A 131 -23.35 9.01 7.96
C LEU A 131 -22.46 8.62 9.16
N HIS A 132 -23.00 8.57 10.38
CA HIS A 132 -22.19 8.29 11.56
C HIS A 132 -21.76 6.84 11.58
N ILE A 133 -20.50 6.60 11.92
CA ILE A 133 -19.99 5.25 12.15
C ILE A 133 -20.56 4.75 13.49
N PRO A 134 -21.16 3.55 13.54
CA PRO A 134 -21.64 2.97 14.79
C PRO A 134 -20.50 2.83 15.83
N PRO A 135 -20.76 3.07 17.13
CA PRO A 135 -19.71 3.06 18.16
C PRO A 135 -18.97 1.74 18.33
N ASP A 136 -19.56 0.63 17.90
CA ASP A 136 -19.02 -0.73 17.98
C ASP A 136 -18.07 -1.08 16.82
N VAL A 137 -18.00 -0.24 15.78
CA VAL A 137 -17.08 -0.43 14.66
C VAL A 137 -15.67 -0.01 15.05
N GLN A 138 -14.72 -0.93 14.96
CA GLN A 138 -13.31 -0.65 15.25
C GLN A 138 -12.66 0.10 14.08
N LEU A 139 -11.99 1.21 14.37
CA LEU A 139 -11.26 2.01 13.38
C LEU A 139 -9.75 1.93 13.61
N ASP A 140 -9.01 1.65 12.54
CA ASP A 140 -7.55 1.81 12.53
C ASP A 140 -7.09 2.57 11.29
N TRP A 141 -5.89 3.15 11.38
CA TRP A 141 -5.39 4.14 10.43
C TRP A 141 -3.97 3.80 9.98
N GLY A 142 -3.69 4.05 8.71
CA GLY A 142 -2.37 3.87 8.11
C GLY A 142 -2.05 4.91 7.05
N ILE A 143 -0.76 5.06 6.75
CA ILE A 143 -0.25 5.92 5.69
C ILE A 143 0.27 5.01 4.56
N PRO A 144 -0.13 5.23 3.29
CA PRO A 144 0.37 4.45 2.16
C PRO A 144 1.90 4.27 2.16
N LYS A 145 2.39 3.12 1.69
CA LYS A 145 3.79 2.70 1.86
C LYS A 145 4.80 3.65 1.21
N CYS A 146 4.48 4.27 0.07
CA CYS A 146 5.32 5.25 -0.60
C CYS A 146 5.33 6.58 0.15
N HIS A 147 4.23 6.91 0.82
CA HIS A 147 4.06 8.17 1.54
C HIS A 147 4.64 8.14 2.95
N CYS A 148 4.54 6.99 3.62
CA CYS A 148 4.97 6.81 5.01
C CYS A 148 6.42 7.27 5.30
N PRO A 149 7.44 6.96 4.47
CA PRO A 149 8.81 7.44 4.69
C PRO A 149 8.98 8.96 4.64
N MET A 150 8.07 9.69 3.98
CA MET A 150 8.11 11.16 3.86
C MET A 150 7.54 11.87 5.09
N HIS A 151 6.99 11.14 6.05
CA HIS A 151 6.51 11.69 7.30
C HIS A 151 7.65 11.80 8.33
N LYS A 152 7.45 12.65 9.34
CA LYS A 152 8.34 12.71 10.50
C LYS A 152 8.50 11.32 11.12
N VAL A 153 9.70 10.98 11.56
CA VAL A 153 10.06 9.66 12.13
C VAL A 153 9.03 9.14 13.15
N PRO A 154 8.51 9.95 14.11
CA PRO A 154 7.50 9.47 15.07
C PRO A 154 6.18 9.03 14.44
N CYS A 155 5.84 9.52 13.25
CA CYS A 155 4.62 9.16 12.54
C CYS A 155 4.77 7.84 11.77
N GLN A 156 5.98 7.42 11.40
CA GLN A 156 6.19 6.36 10.42
C GLN A 156 5.74 5.00 10.96
N ALA A 157 6.36 4.50 12.03
CA ALA A 157 6.05 3.18 12.57
C ALA A 157 4.59 3.05 13.04
N PRO A 158 3.99 4.00 13.80
CA PRO A 158 2.60 3.88 14.23
C PRO A 158 1.55 3.85 13.11
N HIS A 159 1.91 4.23 11.89
CA HIS A 159 1.00 4.25 10.74
C HIS A 159 1.49 3.37 9.57
N SER A 160 2.57 2.61 9.74
CA SER A 160 3.12 1.80 8.66
C SER A 160 2.24 0.57 8.42
N LEU A 161 1.72 0.43 7.20
CA LEU A 161 0.99 -0.78 6.78
C LEU A 161 1.84 -2.06 6.86
N ASN A 162 3.17 -1.95 7.00
CA ASN A 162 4.04 -3.12 7.22
C ASN A 162 3.91 -3.67 8.64
N PHE A 163 3.47 -2.87 9.62
CA PHE A 163 3.39 -3.25 11.03
C PHE A 163 1.95 -3.42 11.52
N LYS A 164 0.97 -2.86 10.80
CA LYS A 164 -0.44 -2.92 11.15
C LYS A 164 -1.06 -4.30 10.89
N PRO A 165 -1.74 -4.91 11.87
CA PRO A 165 -2.58 -6.08 11.64
C PRO A 165 -3.85 -5.69 10.87
N GLY A 166 -4.51 -6.66 10.24
CA GLY A 166 -5.75 -6.48 9.49
C GLY A 166 -5.55 -6.14 8.01
N VAL A 167 -4.32 -5.85 7.57
CA VAL A 167 -4.07 -5.29 6.22
C VAL A 167 -3.17 -6.15 5.33
N GLY A 168 -2.61 -7.25 5.84
CA GLY A 168 -1.75 -8.15 5.06
C GLY A 168 -0.61 -7.41 4.34
N ARG A 169 -0.52 -7.56 3.02
CA ARG A 169 0.50 -6.89 2.17
C ARG A 169 -0.02 -5.67 1.40
N THR A 170 -1.20 -5.17 1.73
CA THR A 170 -1.78 -3.94 1.13
C THR A 170 -0.78 -2.78 1.13
N ASP A 171 -0.69 -2.04 0.02
CA ASP A 171 0.24 -0.90 -0.13
C ASP A 171 -0.39 0.46 0.17
N GLY A 172 -1.70 0.61 -0.04
CA GLY A 172 -2.42 1.88 0.13
C GLY A 172 -2.33 2.82 -1.08
N GLU A 173 -1.60 2.43 -2.13
CA GLU A 173 -1.26 3.25 -3.31
C GLU A 173 -2.29 3.10 -4.45
N GLY A 174 -3.40 2.43 -4.19
CA GLY A 174 -4.46 2.19 -5.18
C GLY A 174 -5.11 3.48 -5.69
N ILE A 175 -5.19 4.49 -4.82
CA ILE A 175 -5.77 5.80 -5.14
C ILE A 175 -4.93 6.54 -6.18
N GLU A 176 -3.61 6.58 -6.04
CA GLU A 176 -2.70 7.23 -6.99
C GLU A 176 -2.71 6.57 -8.37
N ARG A 177 -2.78 5.22 -8.40
CA ARG A 177 -2.95 4.47 -9.65
C ARG A 177 -4.26 4.79 -10.36
N SER A 178 -5.32 5.01 -9.58
CA SER A 178 -6.63 5.38 -10.10
C SER A 178 -6.64 6.83 -10.60
N TRP A 179 -5.97 7.75 -9.89
CA TRP A 179 -5.78 9.13 -10.35
C TRP A 179 -5.01 9.22 -11.66
N ALA A 180 -4.00 8.38 -11.87
CA ALA A 180 -3.28 8.34 -13.15
C ALA A 180 -4.19 8.00 -14.36
N GLU A 181 -5.29 7.28 -14.14
CA GLU A 181 -6.33 7.02 -15.14
C GLU A 181 -7.33 8.18 -15.23
N MET A 182 -7.88 8.62 -14.10
CA MET A 182 -8.96 9.62 -14.03
C MET A 182 -8.49 11.04 -14.39
N ASN A 183 -7.23 11.40 -14.15
CA ASN A 183 -6.70 12.71 -14.51
C ASN A 183 -6.73 12.97 -16.02
N ARG A 184 -6.84 11.92 -16.85
CA ARG A 184 -6.99 12.04 -18.31
C ARG A 184 -8.32 12.68 -18.71
N VAL A 185 -9.34 12.61 -17.87
CA VAL A 185 -10.67 13.17 -18.13
C VAL A 185 -10.92 14.50 -17.39
N ALA A 186 -9.95 14.96 -16.59
CA ALA A 186 -10.06 16.20 -15.84
C ALA A 186 -10.22 17.42 -16.76
N ASN A 187 -9.44 17.48 -17.86
CA ASN A 187 -9.51 18.59 -18.81
C ASN A 187 -10.80 18.61 -19.63
N SER A 188 -11.30 17.44 -20.07
CA SER A 188 -12.54 17.35 -20.84
C SER A 188 -13.77 17.71 -20.01
N THR A 189 -13.73 17.46 -18.71
CA THR A 189 -14.85 17.75 -17.79
C THR A 189 -14.83 19.16 -17.21
N LYS A 190 -13.78 19.95 -17.47
CA LYS A 190 -13.57 21.28 -16.86
C LYS A 190 -14.63 22.32 -17.24
N GLU A 191 -15.03 22.32 -18.52
CA GLU A 191 -15.98 23.30 -19.07
C GLU A 191 -17.44 22.81 -19.04
N MET A 192 -17.67 21.58 -18.54
CA MET A 192 -19.00 20.99 -18.46
C MET A 192 -19.85 21.67 -17.39
N GLY A 193 -21.17 21.69 -17.63
CA GLY A 193 -22.12 22.05 -16.59
C GLY A 193 -22.11 21.03 -15.43
N PRO A 194 -22.70 21.38 -14.27
CA PRO A 194 -22.61 20.56 -13.07
C PRO A 194 -23.19 19.14 -13.22
N GLY A 195 -24.34 19.00 -13.89
CA GLY A 195 -24.99 17.71 -14.07
C GLY A 195 -24.24 16.86 -15.08
N SER A 196 -24.03 17.41 -16.28
CA SER A 196 -23.28 16.77 -17.35
C SER A 196 -21.87 16.33 -16.90
N ARG A 197 -21.21 17.11 -16.03
CA ARG A 197 -19.92 16.76 -15.45
C ARG A 197 -20.00 15.54 -14.53
N HIS A 198 -20.98 15.48 -13.63
CA HIS A 198 -21.16 14.33 -12.73
C HIS A 198 -21.46 13.08 -13.52
N ASP A 199 -22.38 13.14 -14.49
CA ASP A 199 -22.76 12.00 -15.32
C ASP A 199 -21.55 11.47 -16.11
N THR A 200 -20.74 12.36 -16.71
CA THR A 200 -19.51 11.96 -17.42
C THR A 200 -18.47 11.32 -16.49
N LEU A 201 -18.29 11.87 -15.28
CA LEU A 201 -17.33 11.32 -14.32
C LEU A 201 -17.79 9.95 -13.78
N ASP A 202 -19.09 9.81 -13.48
CA ASP A 202 -19.69 8.56 -13.05
C ASP A 202 -19.50 7.45 -14.11
N ASP A 203 -19.66 7.76 -15.41
CA ASP A 203 -19.38 6.82 -16.51
C ASP A 203 -17.93 6.31 -16.49
N HIS A 204 -16.97 7.22 -16.27
CA HIS A 204 -15.55 6.86 -16.18
C HIS A 204 -15.22 6.05 -14.93
N PHE A 205 -15.82 6.39 -13.78
CA PHE A 205 -15.67 5.63 -12.54
C PHE A 205 -16.29 4.24 -12.66
N GLU A 206 -17.46 4.12 -13.30
CA GLU A 206 -18.11 2.84 -13.57
C GLU A 206 -17.25 1.98 -14.49
N HIS A 207 -16.68 2.57 -15.55
CA HIS A 207 -15.78 1.84 -16.42
C HIS A 207 -14.55 1.30 -15.66
N HIS A 208 -13.94 2.11 -14.80
CA HIS A 208 -12.83 1.68 -13.94
C HIS A 208 -13.25 0.52 -13.03
N ASN A 209 -14.37 0.68 -12.32
CA ASN A 209 -14.90 -0.34 -11.42
C ASN A 209 -15.25 -1.63 -12.15
N PHE A 210 -15.87 -1.55 -13.33
CA PHE A 210 -16.17 -2.71 -14.17
C PHE A 210 -14.89 -3.46 -14.53
N ARG A 211 -13.83 -2.75 -14.97
CA ARG A 211 -12.53 -3.36 -15.28
C ARG A 211 -11.89 -4.03 -14.06
N LYS A 212 -11.95 -3.40 -12.88
CA LYS A 212 -11.48 -4.02 -11.62
C LYS A 212 -12.29 -5.26 -11.31
N TYR A 213 -13.62 -5.17 -11.38
CA TYR A 213 -14.56 -6.23 -11.06
C TYR A 213 -14.35 -7.49 -11.90
N VAL A 214 -14.30 -7.36 -13.23
CA VAL A 214 -14.11 -8.51 -14.12
C VAL A 214 -12.70 -9.09 -14.06
N SER A 215 -11.71 -8.30 -13.62
CA SER A 215 -10.31 -8.76 -13.47
C SER A 215 -10.01 -9.39 -12.11
N LEU A 216 -10.93 -9.33 -11.13
CA LEU A 216 -10.74 -9.90 -9.79
C LEU A 216 -10.26 -11.36 -9.82
N GLY A 217 -10.80 -12.18 -10.72
CA GLY A 217 -10.36 -13.56 -10.94
C GLY A 217 -8.85 -13.66 -11.11
N ARG A 218 -8.31 -12.94 -12.10
CA ARG A 218 -6.88 -12.97 -12.45
C ARG A 218 -6.02 -12.28 -11.39
N THR A 219 -6.48 -11.15 -10.87
CA THR A 219 -5.75 -10.36 -9.88
C THR A 219 -5.55 -11.12 -8.58
N LEU A 220 -6.62 -11.68 -8.00
CA LEU A 220 -6.54 -12.45 -6.76
C LEU A 220 -5.76 -13.75 -6.94
N HIS A 221 -5.94 -14.44 -8.07
CA HIS A 221 -5.15 -15.62 -8.39
C HIS A 221 -3.64 -15.31 -8.45
N SER A 222 -3.25 -14.26 -9.18
CA SER A 222 -1.85 -13.83 -9.29
C SER A 222 -1.26 -13.45 -7.93
N ARG A 223 -2.00 -12.69 -7.14
CA ARG A 223 -1.58 -12.29 -5.78
C ARG A 223 -1.39 -13.51 -4.88
N LEU A 224 -2.30 -14.49 -4.91
CA LEU A 224 -2.18 -15.71 -4.09
C LEU A 224 -0.98 -16.57 -4.52
N THR A 225 -0.75 -16.67 -5.83
CA THR A 225 0.39 -17.38 -6.42
C THR A 225 1.72 -16.82 -5.94
N LEU A 226 1.79 -15.50 -5.76
CA LEU A 226 2.97 -14.83 -5.22
C LEU A 226 3.03 -14.94 -3.69
N ALA A 227 1.90 -14.78 -3.01
CA ALA A 227 1.84 -14.75 -1.56
C ALA A 227 2.23 -16.08 -0.89
N ILE A 228 1.88 -17.22 -1.49
CA ILE A 228 2.20 -18.54 -0.89
C ILE A 228 3.72 -18.79 -0.82
N PRO A 229 4.51 -18.65 -1.91
CA PRO A 229 5.97 -18.75 -1.84
C PRO A 229 6.60 -17.71 -0.93
N GLU A 230 6.13 -16.45 -0.98
CA GLU A 230 6.67 -15.40 -0.12
C GLU A 230 6.37 -15.65 1.36
N GLN A 231 5.18 -16.14 1.72
CA GLN A 231 4.89 -16.56 3.09
C GLN A 231 5.91 -17.59 3.58
N LYS A 232 6.17 -18.65 2.80
CA LYS A 232 7.14 -19.69 3.17
C LYS A 232 8.55 -19.13 3.31
N ARG A 233 8.96 -18.26 2.38
CA ARG A 233 10.27 -17.62 2.40
C ARG A 233 10.45 -16.74 3.64
N GLN A 234 9.47 -15.90 3.95
CA GLN A 234 9.55 -14.97 5.09
C GLN A 234 9.43 -15.71 6.42
N GLN A 235 8.69 -16.82 6.48
CA GLN A 235 8.69 -17.72 7.63
C GLN A 235 10.08 -18.32 7.85
N ALA A 236 10.69 -18.90 6.80
CA ALA A 236 12.03 -19.48 6.92
C ALA A 236 13.09 -18.47 7.37
N ILE A 237 13.03 -17.23 6.84
CA ILE A 237 13.91 -16.13 7.29
C ILE A 237 13.69 -15.81 8.77
N PHE A 238 12.43 -15.75 9.21
CA PHE A 238 12.11 -15.46 10.60
C PHE A 238 12.55 -16.59 11.55
N ASP A 239 12.32 -17.85 11.15
CA ASP A 239 12.73 -19.02 11.93
C ASP A 239 14.26 -19.10 12.09
N ASP A 240 15.01 -18.82 11.02
CA ASP A 240 16.48 -18.74 11.03
C ASP A 240 16.97 -17.64 11.99
N PHE A 241 16.34 -16.46 11.92
CA PHE A 241 16.63 -15.35 12.82
C PHE A 241 16.34 -15.70 14.29
N CYS A 242 15.18 -16.31 14.57
CA CYS A 242 14.84 -16.75 15.93
C CYS A 242 15.81 -17.83 16.42
N SER A 243 16.18 -18.79 15.56
CA SER A 243 17.12 -19.86 15.95
C SER A 243 18.49 -19.32 16.38
N SER A 244 18.96 -18.25 15.74
CA SER A 244 20.22 -17.57 16.06
C SER A 244 20.18 -16.77 17.38
N LEU A 245 18.99 -16.55 17.96
CA LEU A 245 18.79 -15.74 19.17
C LEU A 245 18.43 -16.56 20.43
N LYS A 246 18.19 -17.87 20.27
CA LYS A 246 17.69 -18.75 21.34
C LYS A 246 18.59 -18.82 22.57
N GLU A 247 19.91 -18.72 22.39
CA GLU A 247 20.88 -18.88 23.47
C GLU A 247 20.89 -17.69 24.46
N ASN A 248 20.37 -16.52 24.07
CA ASN A 248 20.50 -15.28 24.84
C ASN A 248 19.18 -14.78 25.48
N GLY A 249 18.05 -15.49 25.33
CA GLY A 249 16.74 -15.07 25.88
C GLY A 249 16.21 -13.73 25.34
N LEU A 250 16.81 -13.21 24.27
CA LEU A 250 16.47 -11.90 23.68
C LEU A 250 15.13 -11.91 22.96
N GLU A 251 14.73 -13.06 22.41
CA GLU A 251 13.47 -13.23 21.68
C GLU A 251 12.26 -12.87 22.56
N ASP A 252 12.17 -13.43 23.77
CA ASP A 252 11.05 -13.19 24.68
C ASP A 252 10.96 -11.71 25.09
N LYS A 253 12.12 -11.09 25.35
CA LYS A 253 12.22 -9.67 25.69
C LYS A 253 11.72 -8.79 24.55
N TRP A 254 12.15 -9.07 23.32
CA TRP A 254 11.76 -8.29 22.14
C TRP A 254 10.31 -8.54 21.74
N LEU A 255 9.83 -9.77 21.87
CA LEU A 255 8.43 -10.11 21.65
C LEU A 255 7.53 -9.33 22.62
N LYS A 256 7.88 -9.31 23.90
CA LYS A 256 7.16 -8.52 24.91
C LYS A 256 7.13 -7.03 24.54
N MET A 257 8.28 -6.47 24.14
CA MET A 257 8.38 -5.08 23.70
C MET A 257 7.46 -4.78 22.49
N VAL A 258 7.44 -5.68 21.51
CA VAL A 258 6.57 -5.53 20.32
C VAL A 258 5.10 -5.57 20.71
N LEU A 259 4.68 -6.52 21.52
CA LEU A 259 3.29 -6.68 21.94
C LEU A 259 2.80 -5.48 22.79
N GLU A 260 3.65 -4.97 23.68
CA GLU A 260 3.35 -3.78 24.48
C GLU A 260 3.18 -2.54 23.58
N TRP A 261 4.02 -2.39 22.56
CA TRP A 261 3.94 -1.29 21.61
C TRP A 261 2.74 -1.39 20.65
N GLU A 262 2.41 -2.60 20.18
CA GLU A 262 1.23 -2.85 19.34
C GLU A 262 -0.07 -2.51 20.08
N LYS A 263 -0.10 -2.71 21.40
CA LYS A 263 -1.24 -2.34 22.26
C LYS A 263 -1.26 -0.84 22.59
N ASP A 264 -0.10 -0.25 22.86
CA ASP A 264 0.03 1.17 23.17
C ASP A 264 1.24 1.78 22.42
N PRO A 265 1.00 2.48 21.30
CA PRO A 265 2.06 3.11 20.50
C PRO A 265 2.86 4.21 21.23
N LYS A 266 2.49 4.57 22.47
CA LYS A 266 3.28 5.45 23.35
C LYS A 266 4.46 4.73 24.02
N LYS A 267 4.46 3.40 24.03
CA LYS A 267 5.57 2.58 24.54
C LYS A 267 6.82 2.70 23.65
N PRO A 268 7.99 2.27 24.13
CA PRO A 268 9.20 2.26 23.32
C PRO A 268 9.02 1.52 21.99
N ASN A 269 9.47 2.14 20.90
CA ASN A 269 9.24 1.63 19.55
C ASN A 269 10.20 0.46 19.22
N PRO A 270 9.69 -0.73 18.85
CA PRO A 270 10.52 -1.87 18.46
C PRO A 270 11.13 -1.74 17.05
N TYR A 271 10.57 -0.88 16.20
CA TYR A 271 10.85 -0.81 14.77
C TYR A 271 11.77 0.36 14.36
N ILE A 272 12.03 1.31 15.25
CA ILE A 272 12.80 2.53 14.98
C ILE A 272 13.71 2.83 16.17
N SER A 273 14.96 3.22 15.91
CA SER A 273 15.84 3.83 16.91
C SER A 273 15.52 5.32 17.02
N VAL A 274 15.15 5.81 18.20
CA VAL A 274 14.83 7.24 18.45
C VAL A 274 16.10 8.03 18.79
N VAL A 275 17.26 7.59 18.32
CA VAL A 275 18.50 8.33 18.51
C VAL A 275 18.45 9.55 17.59
N THR A 276 18.48 10.74 18.17
CA THR A 276 18.75 11.98 17.43
C THR A 276 20.13 11.85 16.81
N HIS A 277 20.17 11.48 15.53
CA HIS A 277 21.44 11.35 14.83
C HIS A 277 22.03 12.75 14.61
N ALA A 278 23.24 12.97 15.12
CA ALA A 278 24.15 13.92 14.52
C ALA A 278 24.39 13.50 13.06
N SER A 279 24.58 14.46 12.14
CA SER A 279 24.96 14.12 10.76
C SER A 279 26.24 13.27 10.74
N GLN A 280 26.51 12.49 9.68
CA GLN A 280 27.77 11.70 9.60
C GLN A 280 29.01 12.57 9.85
N THR A 281 29.00 13.81 9.34
CA THR A 281 30.05 14.80 9.56
C THR A 281 30.16 15.22 11.03
N GLU A 282 29.03 15.35 11.71
CA GLU A 282 28.93 15.81 13.09
C GLU A 282 29.26 14.70 14.09
N VAL A 283 28.86 13.46 13.81
CA VAL A 283 29.33 12.26 14.53
C VAL A 283 30.84 12.11 14.34
N LYS A 284 31.34 12.22 13.10
CA LYS A 284 32.79 12.15 12.84
C LYS A 284 33.55 13.24 13.59
N LYS A 285 33.00 14.45 13.65
CA LYS A 285 33.59 15.56 14.42
C LYS A 285 33.61 15.25 15.93
N GLN A 286 32.52 14.75 16.48
CA GLN A 286 32.43 14.36 17.89
C GLN A 286 33.45 13.27 18.24
N LEU A 287 33.54 12.21 17.43
CA LEU A 287 34.49 11.12 17.64
C LEU A 287 35.96 11.60 17.54
N LEU A 288 36.27 12.49 16.60
CA LEU A 288 37.60 13.11 16.50
C LEU A 288 37.92 14.02 17.71
N GLU A 289 36.94 14.73 18.25
CA GLU A 289 37.10 15.53 19.47
C GLU A 289 37.31 14.65 20.71
N GLU A 290 36.61 13.52 20.80
CA GLU A 290 36.80 12.52 21.86
C GLU A 290 38.17 11.86 21.80
N GLU A 291 38.63 11.44 20.61
CA GLU A 291 39.99 10.95 20.41
C GLU A 291 41.04 12.00 20.80
N LYS A 292 40.84 13.26 20.41
CA LYS A 292 41.74 14.36 20.80
C LYS A 292 41.79 14.53 22.32
N ARG A 293 40.66 14.43 23.02
CA ARG A 293 40.61 14.50 24.49
C ARG A 293 41.33 13.31 25.14
N ALA A 294 41.10 12.10 24.64
CA ALA A 294 41.76 10.88 25.15
C ALA A 294 43.28 10.95 25.00
N VAL A 295 43.77 11.40 23.84
CA VAL A 295 45.20 11.62 23.60
C VAL A 295 45.76 12.69 24.54
N THR A 296 45.03 13.80 24.74
CA THR A 296 45.44 14.89 25.65
C THR A 296 45.47 14.42 27.12
N ALA A 297 44.59 13.48 27.48
CA ALA A 297 44.54 12.86 28.81
C ALA A 297 45.56 11.74 29.03
N GLY A 298 46.40 11.44 28.03
CA GLY A 298 47.46 10.42 28.13
C GLY A 298 46.97 8.98 27.99
N VAL A 299 45.78 8.75 27.41
CA VAL A 299 45.29 7.40 27.12
C VAL A 299 46.18 6.76 26.04
N PRO A 300 46.77 5.57 26.27
CA PRO A 300 47.61 4.90 25.27
C PRO A 300 46.81 4.52 24.03
N GLN A 301 47.29 4.87 22.84
CA GLN A 301 46.76 4.32 21.58
C GLN A 301 47.34 2.92 21.36
N LEU A 302 46.48 1.90 21.37
CA LEU A 302 46.86 0.49 21.18
C LEU A 302 47.14 0.14 19.71
N HIS A 303 46.64 0.95 18.78
CA HIS A 303 46.72 0.71 17.34
C HIS A 303 47.11 2.00 16.58
N ASP A 304 47.78 1.85 15.44
CA ASP A 304 48.18 2.96 14.57
C ASP A 304 46.98 3.68 13.92
N THR A 305 45.80 3.04 13.88
CA THR A 305 44.56 3.63 13.38
C THR A 305 43.60 3.90 14.53
N GLY A 306 43.23 5.17 14.72
CA GLY A 306 42.21 5.54 15.70
C GLY A 306 40.83 4.95 15.39
N PRO A 307 39.96 4.73 16.40
CA PRO A 307 38.61 4.17 16.24
C PRO A 307 37.76 4.84 15.15
N THR A 308 37.81 6.17 15.04
CA THR A 308 37.08 6.95 14.02
C THR A 308 37.60 6.67 12.62
N GLY A 309 38.91 6.51 12.49
CA GLY A 309 39.57 6.12 11.24
C GLY A 309 39.17 4.71 10.83
N PHE A 310 39.05 3.80 11.79
CA PHE A 310 38.61 2.43 11.56
C PHE A 310 37.16 2.33 11.05
N ILE A 311 36.21 3.00 11.72
CA ILE A 311 34.80 3.03 11.30
C ILE A 311 34.66 3.69 9.91
N SER A 312 35.36 4.79 9.66
CA SER A 312 35.36 5.46 8.35
C SER A 312 35.84 4.53 7.24
N MET A 313 36.86 3.72 7.52
CA MET A 313 37.41 2.74 6.57
C MET A 313 36.41 1.60 6.29
N GLY A 314 35.68 1.13 7.31
CA GLY A 314 34.61 0.13 7.14
C GLY A 314 33.48 0.59 6.21
N LEU A 315 33.01 1.82 6.38
CA LEU A 315 31.99 2.40 5.50
C LEU A 315 32.45 2.50 4.04
N VAL A 316 33.72 2.88 3.82
CA VAL A 316 34.32 2.92 2.47
C VAL A 316 34.43 1.53 1.84
N VAL A 317 34.74 0.51 2.64
CA VAL A 317 34.75 -0.89 2.19
C VAL A 317 33.35 -1.32 1.75
N GLU A 318 32.32 -1.06 2.57
CA GLU A 318 30.94 -1.42 2.27
C GLU A 318 30.43 -0.73 1.00
N GLU A 319 30.66 0.58 0.85
CA GLU A 319 30.22 1.32 -0.33
C GLU A 319 30.91 0.80 -1.60
N SER A 320 32.22 0.51 -1.50
CA SER A 320 32.99 -0.07 -2.61
C SER A 320 32.44 -1.45 -3.02
N GLN A 321 32.06 -2.31 -2.06
CA GLN A 321 31.44 -3.61 -2.35
C GLN A 321 30.10 -3.43 -3.08
N ARG A 322 29.21 -2.57 -2.58
CA ARG A 322 27.90 -2.31 -3.18
C ARG A 322 28.03 -1.77 -4.61
N ARG A 323 28.99 -0.86 -4.84
CA ARG A 323 29.26 -0.28 -6.16
C ARG A 323 29.80 -1.32 -7.15
N ILE A 324 30.77 -2.14 -6.73
CA ILE A 324 31.29 -3.24 -7.57
C ILE A 324 30.20 -4.25 -7.92
N ILE A 325 29.34 -4.61 -6.95
CA ILE A 325 28.20 -5.51 -7.21
C ILE A 325 27.28 -4.89 -8.25
N TRP A 326 26.93 -3.60 -8.12
CA TRP A 326 26.09 -2.90 -9.08
C TRP A 326 26.70 -2.88 -10.49
N ASP A 327 27.95 -2.44 -10.61
CA ASP A 327 28.67 -2.31 -11.88
C ASP A 327 28.88 -3.69 -12.56
N SER A 328 29.03 -4.76 -11.77
CA SER A 328 29.22 -6.12 -12.28
C SER A 328 27.96 -6.80 -12.81
N ARG A 329 26.76 -6.22 -12.61
CA ARG A 329 25.49 -6.83 -13.07
C ARG A 329 25.39 -6.96 -14.59
N HIS A 330 26.09 -6.10 -15.33
CA HIS A 330 26.13 -6.09 -16.80
C HIS A 330 27.57 -6.20 -17.30
N SER A 331 28.38 -7.06 -16.68
CA SER A 331 29.82 -7.15 -17.01
C SER A 331 30.12 -7.46 -18.48
N ALA A 332 29.17 -8.08 -19.19
CA ALA A 332 29.28 -8.39 -20.61
C ALA A 332 29.03 -7.18 -21.54
N GLU A 333 28.48 -6.08 -21.02
CA GLU A 333 28.14 -4.86 -21.76
C GLU A 333 29.10 -3.70 -21.43
N LEU A 334 30.14 -3.96 -20.63
CA LEU A 334 31.12 -2.96 -20.24
C LEU A 334 32.09 -2.67 -21.39
N THR A 335 32.33 -1.38 -21.62
CA THR A 335 33.46 -0.94 -22.45
C THR A 335 34.79 -1.28 -21.76
N THR A 336 35.88 -1.37 -22.53
CA THR A 336 37.23 -1.64 -21.99
C THR A 336 37.63 -0.68 -20.87
N ASN A 337 37.25 0.60 -20.96
CA ASN A 337 37.52 1.59 -19.92
C ASN A 337 36.72 1.33 -18.65
N GLN A 338 35.45 0.90 -18.77
CA GLN A 338 34.61 0.56 -17.63
C GLN A 338 35.06 -0.74 -16.94
N ASP A 339 35.51 -1.73 -17.71
CA ASP A 339 36.07 -2.96 -17.16
C ASP A 339 37.39 -2.71 -16.42
N ASN A 340 38.31 -1.92 -16.99
CA ASN A 340 39.55 -1.52 -16.32
C ASN A 340 39.28 -0.79 -14.98
N GLU A 341 38.30 0.11 -14.95
CA GLU A 341 37.90 0.81 -13.73
C GLU A 341 37.26 -0.14 -12.69
N LEU A 342 36.47 -1.13 -13.14
CA LEU A 342 35.92 -2.18 -12.27
C LEU A 342 37.04 -3.03 -11.66
N GLN A 343 38.06 -3.42 -12.44
CA GLN A 343 39.22 -4.18 -11.95
C GLN A 343 40.04 -3.35 -10.95
N ARG A 344 40.26 -2.06 -11.24
CA ARG A 344 40.94 -1.13 -10.32
C ARG A 344 40.21 -1.05 -8.98
N ARG A 345 38.88 -0.93 -8.98
CA ARG A 345 38.05 -0.92 -7.77
C ARG A 345 38.11 -2.24 -7.00
N ARG A 346 38.12 -3.38 -7.69
CA ARG A 346 38.29 -4.71 -7.06
C ARG A 346 39.64 -4.84 -6.36
N LEU A 347 40.72 -4.38 -6.99
CA LEU A 347 42.06 -4.38 -6.40
C LEU A 347 42.16 -3.46 -5.17
N LEU A 348 41.56 -2.26 -5.25
CA LEU A 348 41.47 -1.35 -4.11
C LEU A 348 40.63 -1.92 -2.96
N LEU A 349 39.49 -2.56 -3.27
CA LEU A 349 38.66 -3.23 -2.28
C LEU A 349 39.42 -4.34 -1.56
N LEU A 350 40.18 -5.17 -2.28
CA LEU A 350 41.01 -6.22 -1.68
C LEU A 350 42.02 -5.64 -0.69
N ARG A 351 42.62 -4.49 -1.02
CA ARG A 351 43.54 -3.78 -0.13
C ARG A 351 42.84 -3.24 1.12
N HIS A 352 41.69 -2.58 0.95
CA HIS A 352 40.91 -2.03 2.06
C HIS A 352 40.32 -3.13 2.97
N VAL A 353 39.85 -4.25 2.41
CA VAL A 353 39.37 -5.41 3.19
C VAL A 353 40.50 -6.05 4.00
N LYS A 354 41.70 -6.17 3.41
CA LYS A 354 42.88 -6.69 4.12
C LYS A 354 43.29 -5.78 5.29
N GLN A 355 43.18 -4.46 5.11
CA GLN A 355 43.46 -3.47 6.14
C GLN A 355 42.36 -3.41 7.22
N PHE A 356 41.10 -3.58 6.82
CA PHE A 356 39.95 -3.60 7.72
C PHE A 356 39.89 -4.85 8.61
N ARG A 357 40.29 -6.02 8.08
CA ARG A 357 40.33 -7.28 8.84
C ARG A 357 41.47 -7.37 9.87
N ALA A 358 42.38 -6.40 9.89
CA ALA A 358 43.53 -6.39 10.80
C ALA A 358 43.24 -5.73 12.16
N VAL A 359 42.03 -5.19 12.37
CA VAL A 359 41.61 -4.52 13.60
C VAL A 359 40.29 -5.21 14.02
N GLY A 360 40.32 -5.91 15.15
CA GLY A 360 39.20 -6.69 15.68
C GLY A 360 38.52 -6.03 16.88
N ASP A 361 37.24 -6.39 17.03
CA ASP A 361 36.27 -6.26 18.13
C ASP A 361 36.27 -5.00 19.02
N ASP A 362 35.17 -4.22 18.98
CA ASP A 362 34.07 -4.32 19.97
C ASP A 362 32.97 -3.27 19.66
N ASP A 363 31.71 -3.58 20.00
CA ASP A 363 30.72 -2.74 20.73
C ASP A 363 29.28 -3.34 20.60
N ASP A 364 28.88 -4.12 21.61
CA ASP A 364 27.73 -5.06 21.60
C ASP A 364 26.35 -4.35 21.67
N ALA A 365 26.27 -3.14 22.23
CA ALA A 365 24.98 -2.48 22.51
C ALA A 365 24.25 -1.96 21.26
N VAL A 366 24.99 -1.36 20.32
CA VAL A 366 24.44 -0.85 19.04
C VAL A 366 24.06 -2.01 18.13
N LEU A 367 24.84 -3.09 18.14
CA LEU A 367 24.54 -4.32 17.43
C LEU A 367 23.23 -4.94 17.92
N HIS A 368 23.04 -5.04 19.24
CA HIS A 368 21.78 -5.55 19.81
C HIS A 368 20.55 -4.72 19.43
N GLU A 369 20.68 -3.38 19.33
CA GLU A 369 19.57 -2.53 18.89
C GLU A 369 19.22 -2.75 17.41
N ALA A 370 20.22 -2.79 16.52
CA ALA A 370 20.01 -3.04 15.10
C ALA A 370 19.40 -4.42 14.84
N VAL A 371 19.91 -5.44 15.53
CA VAL A 371 19.41 -6.82 15.45
C VAL A 371 17.97 -6.91 15.93
N ARG A 372 17.62 -6.23 17.04
CA ARG A 372 16.22 -6.13 17.53
C ARG A 372 15.29 -5.55 16.47
N ILE A 373 15.69 -4.44 15.83
CA ILE A 373 14.87 -3.78 14.81
C ILE A 373 14.64 -4.71 13.61
N GLU A 374 15.69 -5.38 13.14
CA GLU A 374 15.57 -6.29 12.01
C GLU A 374 14.79 -7.56 12.35
N TRP A 375 14.94 -8.09 13.57
CA TRP A 375 14.09 -9.17 14.09
C TRP A 375 12.61 -8.75 14.12
N ALA A 376 12.31 -7.56 14.68
CA ALA A 376 10.93 -7.06 14.75
C ALA A 376 10.33 -6.88 13.35
N LYS A 377 11.07 -6.31 12.40
CA LYS A 377 10.63 -6.19 11.01
C LYS A 377 10.46 -7.55 10.32
N ALA A 378 11.34 -8.53 10.59
CA ALA A 378 11.23 -9.89 10.06
C ALA A 378 9.95 -10.57 10.58
N ARG A 379 9.67 -10.48 11.88
CA ARG A 379 8.41 -10.92 12.50
C ARG A 379 7.21 -10.28 11.81
N ALA A 380 7.21 -8.96 11.68
CA ALA A 380 6.11 -8.24 11.04
C ALA A 380 5.91 -8.69 9.59
N ARG A 381 6.97 -8.86 8.80
CA ARG A 381 6.89 -9.40 7.43
C ARG A 381 6.28 -10.80 7.40
N CYS A 382 6.77 -11.71 8.24
CA CYS A 382 6.24 -13.07 8.38
C CYS A 382 4.72 -13.06 8.67
N LEU A 383 4.30 -12.28 9.67
CA LEU A 383 2.89 -12.15 10.04
C LEU A 383 2.04 -11.55 8.90
N ARG A 384 2.51 -10.47 8.25
CA ARG A 384 1.79 -9.80 7.17
C ARG A 384 1.64 -10.68 5.92
N TRP A 385 2.63 -11.49 5.58
CA TRP A 385 2.51 -12.45 4.48
C TRP A 385 1.60 -13.63 4.81
N THR A 386 1.68 -14.13 6.05
CA THR A 386 0.74 -15.15 6.52
C THR A 386 -0.70 -14.65 6.47
N GLU A 387 -0.93 -13.43 6.96
CA GLU A 387 -2.22 -12.76 6.88
C GLU A 387 -2.68 -12.55 5.43
N GLU A 388 -1.80 -12.11 4.52
CA GLU A 388 -2.14 -11.90 3.11
C GLU A 388 -2.65 -13.18 2.44
N VAL A 389 -2.05 -14.34 2.73
CA VAL A 389 -2.54 -15.64 2.21
C VAL A 389 -3.96 -15.94 2.71
N HIS A 390 -4.26 -15.67 3.98
CA HIS A 390 -5.59 -15.87 4.53
C HIS A 390 -6.60 -14.89 3.94
N LEU A 391 -6.24 -13.60 3.86
CA LEU A 391 -7.07 -12.55 3.27
C LEU A 391 -7.40 -12.88 1.81
N LEU A 392 -6.42 -13.25 0.98
CA LEU A 392 -6.64 -13.58 -0.43
C LEU A 392 -7.57 -14.78 -0.60
N LYS A 393 -7.40 -15.84 0.21
CA LYS A 393 -8.31 -17.00 0.19
C LYS A 393 -9.74 -16.60 0.55
N GLU A 394 -9.90 -15.77 1.56
CA GLU A 394 -11.20 -15.28 2.00
C GLU A 394 -11.84 -14.32 0.98
N GLU A 395 -11.04 -13.45 0.35
CA GLU A 395 -11.47 -12.57 -0.74
C GLU A 395 -11.98 -13.40 -1.92
N MET A 396 -11.23 -14.42 -2.35
CA MET A 396 -11.67 -15.34 -3.41
C MET A 396 -13.00 -16.01 -3.04
N ARG A 397 -13.14 -16.54 -1.81
CA ARG A 397 -14.40 -17.12 -1.34
C ARG A 397 -15.55 -16.11 -1.40
N ARG A 398 -15.36 -14.89 -0.87
CA ARG A 398 -16.38 -13.83 -0.83
C ARG A 398 -16.73 -13.27 -2.19
N VAL A 399 -15.78 -13.21 -3.13
CA VAL A 399 -16.05 -12.79 -4.51
C VAL A 399 -16.97 -13.79 -5.20
N ARG A 400 -16.74 -15.11 -5.05
CA ARG A 400 -17.67 -16.13 -5.54
C ARG A 400 -19.07 -15.96 -4.95
N LYS A 401 -19.17 -15.81 -3.62
CA LYS A 401 -20.47 -15.58 -2.95
C LYS A 401 -21.17 -14.30 -3.40
N THR A 402 -20.42 -13.23 -3.63
CA THR A 402 -20.96 -11.97 -4.18
C THR A 402 -21.50 -12.18 -5.59
N LEU A 403 -20.81 -12.95 -6.44
CA LEU A 403 -21.27 -13.25 -7.81
C LEU A 403 -22.55 -14.09 -7.82
N GLU A 404 -22.64 -15.12 -6.97
CA GLU A 404 -23.86 -15.92 -6.77
C GLU A 404 -25.02 -15.02 -6.31
N TRP A 405 -24.81 -14.24 -5.25
CA TRP A 405 -25.81 -13.33 -4.71
C TRP A 405 -26.26 -12.30 -5.74
N LYS A 406 -25.34 -11.68 -6.49
CA LYS A 406 -25.68 -10.73 -7.55
C LYS A 406 -26.48 -11.38 -8.68
N ALA A 407 -26.18 -12.62 -9.04
CA ALA A 407 -26.97 -13.34 -10.04
C ALA A 407 -28.42 -13.50 -9.57
N SER A 408 -28.64 -13.97 -8.34
CA SER A 408 -29.98 -14.12 -7.75
C SER A 408 -30.69 -12.77 -7.58
N TRP A 409 -29.96 -11.72 -7.22
CA TRP A 409 -30.48 -10.35 -7.11
C TRP A 409 -30.99 -9.82 -8.44
N TRP A 410 -30.33 -10.16 -9.55
CA TRP A 410 -30.80 -9.83 -10.90
C TRP A 410 -31.98 -10.71 -11.32
N ASP A 411 -31.99 -12.00 -11.00
CA ASP A 411 -33.15 -12.86 -11.32
C ASP A 411 -34.43 -12.37 -10.65
N ALA A 412 -34.34 -11.92 -9.39
CA ALA A 412 -35.47 -11.38 -8.64
C ALA A 412 -36.05 -10.10 -9.27
N ARG A 413 -35.33 -9.44 -10.19
CA ARG A 413 -35.78 -8.23 -10.92
C ARG A 413 -36.42 -8.51 -12.27
N GLN A 414 -36.39 -9.77 -12.74
CA GLN A 414 -37.04 -10.16 -13.99
C GLN A 414 -38.54 -9.82 -14.06
N PRO A 415 -39.33 -9.88 -12.96
CA PRO A 415 -40.73 -9.47 -12.99
C PRO A 415 -40.96 -7.98 -13.27
N GLY A 416 -39.94 -7.14 -13.13
CA GLY A 416 -40.06 -5.69 -13.26
C GLY A 416 -40.76 -5.03 -12.06
N TRP A 417 -41.28 -3.83 -12.27
CA TRP A 417 -42.05 -3.06 -11.28
C TRP A 417 -43.42 -2.67 -11.84
N GLN A 418 -44.29 -2.14 -10.97
CA GLN A 418 -45.62 -1.68 -11.37
C GLN A 418 -45.54 -0.55 -12.41
N ALA A 419 -46.52 -0.50 -13.32
CA ALA A 419 -46.64 0.49 -14.40
C ALA A 419 -45.69 0.35 -15.61
N LEU A 420 -45.07 -0.83 -15.82
CA LEU A 420 -44.37 -1.14 -17.06
C LEU A 420 -45.37 -1.57 -18.15
N ASP A 421 -45.25 -1.00 -19.35
CA ASP A 421 -45.94 -1.53 -20.53
C ASP A 421 -45.31 -2.87 -20.96
N LYS A 422 -46.00 -3.59 -21.86
CA LYS A 422 -45.56 -4.92 -22.29
C LYS A 422 -44.14 -4.90 -22.91
N PRO A 423 -43.82 -4.01 -23.86
CA PRO A 423 -42.46 -3.95 -24.42
C PRO A 423 -41.38 -3.64 -23.38
N MET A 424 -41.62 -2.70 -22.46
CA MET A 424 -40.66 -2.35 -21.42
C MET A 424 -40.48 -3.51 -20.43
N GLY A 425 -41.55 -4.22 -20.07
CA GLY A 425 -41.49 -5.41 -19.24
C GLY A 425 -40.65 -6.54 -19.87
N GLU A 426 -40.77 -6.76 -21.18
CA GLU A 426 -39.91 -7.69 -21.93
C GLU A 426 -38.45 -7.24 -21.90
N GLY A 427 -38.18 -5.95 -22.12
CA GLY A 427 -36.83 -5.36 -22.06
C GLY A 427 -36.17 -5.51 -20.69
N VAL A 428 -36.90 -5.21 -19.61
CA VAL A 428 -36.43 -5.37 -18.22
C VAL A 428 -36.09 -6.82 -17.93
N ARG A 429 -36.96 -7.75 -18.32
CA ARG A 429 -36.72 -9.19 -18.15
C ARG A 429 -35.49 -9.66 -18.90
N ALA A 430 -35.34 -9.25 -20.17
CA ALA A 430 -34.19 -9.60 -20.99
C ALA A 430 -32.88 -9.05 -20.40
N TYR A 431 -32.88 -7.79 -19.96
CA TYR A 431 -31.73 -7.15 -19.34
C TYR A 431 -31.34 -7.83 -18.02
N ALA A 432 -32.29 -8.03 -17.12
CA ALA A 432 -32.06 -8.71 -15.84
C ALA A 432 -31.51 -10.13 -16.04
N SER A 433 -32.08 -10.89 -17.00
CA SER A 433 -31.60 -12.23 -17.35
C SER A 433 -30.17 -12.21 -17.89
N ARG A 434 -29.83 -11.25 -18.75
CA ARG A 434 -28.47 -11.06 -19.26
C ARG A 434 -27.50 -10.74 -18.14
N GLN A 435 -27.85 -9.83 -17.24
CA GLN A 435 -27.00 -9.46 -16.10
C GLN A 435 -26.75 -10.66 -15.18
N ALA A 436 -27.79 -11.42 -14.84
CA ALA A 436 -27.65 -12.63 -14.04
C ALA A 436 -26.74 -13.68 -14.73
N SER A 437 -26.87 -13.85 -16.05
CA SER A 437 -26.00 -14.72 -16.85
C SER A 437 -24.53 -14.28 -16.80
N ILE A 438 -24.24 -12.97 -16.91
CA ILE A 438 -22.88 -12.43 -16.80
C ILE A 438 -22.26 -12.76 -15.43
N GLN A 439 -23.01 -12.59 -14.34
CA GLN A 439 -22.52 -12.90 -12.99
C GLN A 439 -22.19 -14.39 -12.84
N ARG A 440 -23.06 -15.28 -13.36
CA ARG A 440 -22.81 -16.73 -13.38
C ARG A 440 -21.59 -17.10 -14.24
N ALA A 441 -21.40 -16.45 -15.38
CA ALA A 441 -20.26 -16.68 -16.25
C ALA A 441 -18.94 -16.28 -15.57
N LEU A 442 -18.91 -15.12 -14.91
CA LEU A 442 -17.78 -14.67 -14.10
C LEU A 442 -17.50 -15.65 -12.95
N HIS A 443 -18.54 -16.10 -12.24
CA HIS A 443 -18.41 -17.11 -11.18
C HIS A 443 -17.75 -18.39 -11.70
N ALA A 444 -18.25 -18.93 -12.82
CA ALA A 444 -17.71 -20.14 -13.43
C ALA A 444 -16.27 -19.94 -13.91
N GLN A 445 -15.96 -18.78 -14.51
CA GLN A 445 -14.61 -18.43 -14.93
C GLN A 445 -13.63 -18.36 -13.74
N PHE A 446 -14.01 -17.67 -12.66
CA PHE A 446 -13.17 -17.51 -11.49
C PHE A 446 -12.97 -18.85 -10.78
N THR A 447 -14.03 -19.66 -10.67
CA THR A 447 -13.97 -21.03 -10.13
C THR A 447 -12.99 -21.88 -10.92
N ARG A 448 -13.08 -21.91 -12.26
CA ARG A 448 -12.10 -22.61 -13.09
C ARG A 448 -10.68 -22.10 -12.85
N LEU A 449 -10.48 -20.79 -12.78
CA LEU A 449 -9.15 -20.23 -12.59
C LEU A 449 -8.55 -20.59 -11.21
N TRP A 450 -9.37 -20.68 -10.18
CA TRP A 450 -8.90 -20.84 -8.79
C TRP A 450 -8.83 -22.29 -8.33
N ASP A 451 -9.73 -23.14 -8.83
CA ASP A 451 -9.84 -24.54 -8.39
C ASP A 451 -9.10 -25.50 -9.31
N THR A 452 -8.72 -25.09 -10.54
CA THR A 452 -7.94 -25.97 -11.43
C THR A 452 -6.55 -26.18 -10.82
N PRO A 453 -6.18 -27.42 -10.47
CA PRO A 453 -4.82 -27.73 -10.05
C PRO A 453 -3.88 -27.38 -11.19
N TRP A 454 -2.75 -26.77 -10.86
CA TRP A 454 -1.69 -26.40 -11.78
C TRP A 454 -1.38 -27.53 -12.79
N THR A 455 -1.96 -27.49 -13.99
CA THR A 455 -1.23 -27.95 -15.17
C THR A 455 -0.25 -26.85 -15.48
N PRO A 456 1.08 -27.09 -15.35
CA PRO A 456 2.05 -26.15 -15.89
C PRO A 456 1.66 -25.95 -17.35
N ILE A 457 1.24 -24.73 -17.70
CA ILE A 457 1.23 -24.34 -19.09
C ILE A 457 2.72 -24.31 -19.46
N LEU A 458 3.23 -25.46 -19.90
CA LEU A 458 4.43 -25.49 -20.71
C LEU A 458 4.10 -24.57 -21.88
N PHE A 459 4.63 -23.35 -21.83
CA PHE A 459 4.77 -22.53 -23.01
C PHE A 459 5.61 -23.36 -23.97
N ILE A 460 4.95 -24.15 -24.81
CA ILE A 460 5.56 -24.66 -26.02
C ILE A 460 5.65 -23.44 -26.92
N SER A 461 6.66 -22.60 -26.68
CA SER A 461 7.13 -21.72 -27.72
C SER A 461 7.65 -22.65 -28.81
N LYS A 462 6.97 -22.64 -29.95
CA LYS A 462 7.50 -23.17 -31.22
C LYS A 462 8.70 -22.31 -31.62
N ALA A 463 9.82 -22.45 -30.91
CA ALA A 463 11.16 -21.96 -31.28
C ALA A 463 12.17 -22.30 -30.18
N MET A 464 12.38 -23.57 -29.88
CA MET A 464 13.67 -24.00 -29.31
C MET A 464 14.20 -25.16 -30.13
N THR A 465 15.19 -24.81 -30.95
CA THR A 465 16.05 -25.72 -31.70
C THR A 465 16.69 -26.76 -30.76
N SER A 466 17.00 -27.91 -31.35
CA SER A 466 17.22 -29.23 -30.76
C SER A 466 18.40 -29.42 -29.80
N LYS A 467 18.94 -28.39 -29.12
CA LYS A 467 20.22 -28.52 -28.40
C LYS A 467 20.17 -28.63 -26.87
N TRP A 468 18.99 -28.62 -26.22
CA TRP A 468 18.90 -28.66 -24.75
C TRP A 468 18.20 -29.88 -24.15
N ARG A 469 17.96 -30.93 -24.95
CA ARG A 469 17.21 -32.12 -24.50
C ARG A 469 17.97 -33.03 -23.52
N ASN A 470 19.27 -32.83 -23.30
CA ASN A 470 20.11 -33.77 -22.53
C ASN A 470 20.59 -33.29 -21.15
N LYS A 471 20.00 -32.25 -20.53
CA LYS A 471 20.47 -31.76 -19.21
C LYS A 471 19.45 -31.74 -18.07
N TRP A 472 18.26 -32.32 -18.26
CA TRP A 472 17.28 -32.48 -17.18
C TRP A 472 16.62 -33.87 -17.23
N GLU A 473 17.40 -34.91 -16.92
CA GLU A 473 16.81 -36.11 -16.31
C GLU A 473 16.49 -35.79 -14.85
N ILE A 474 15.32 -35.21 -14.59
CA ILE A 474 14.69 -35.36 -13.28
C ILE A 474 13.98 -36.71 -13.31
N ARG A 475 14.67 -37.73 -12.80
CA ARG A 475 14.09 -39.03 -12.52
C ARG A 475 12.88 -38.86 -11.61
N LYS A 476 11.77 -39.45 -12.06
CA LYS A 476 10.54 -39.76 -11.34
C LYS A 476 10.81 -40.18 -9.89
N THR A 477 10.26 -39.45 -8.91
CA THR A 477 9.62 -39.99 -7.68
C THR A 477 9.17 -38.85 -6.77
N ILE A 478 7.97 -38.30 -6.98
CA ILE A 478 7.11 -37.84 -5.88
C ILE A 478 5.69 -38.26 -6.26
N ARG A 479 5.22 -39.37 -5.66
CA ARG A 479 3.82 -39.80 -5.72
C ARG A 479 2.97 -38.74 -5.00
N ALA A 480 1.88 -38.32 -5.62
CA ALA A 480 0.87 -37.48 -5.01
C ALA A 480 0.30 -38.13 -3.74
N PRO A 481 0.10 -37.40 -2.63
CA PRO A 481 -0.76 -37.88 -1.56
C PRO A 481 -2.22 -37.76 -1.99
N LYS A 482 -2.93 -38.89 -1.95
CA LYS A 482 -4.39 -38.94 -1.98
C LYS A 482 -4.90 -38.30 -0.69
N TRP A 483 -5.74 -37.28 -0.81
CA TRP A 483 -6.55 -36.78 0.29
C TRP A 483 -7.82 -37.64 0.35
N GLU A 484 -7.94 -38.47 1.38
CA GLU A 484 -9.24 -39.04 1.78
C GLU A 484 -9.91 -38.07 2.75
N ILE A 485 -11.18 -37.80 2.50
CA ILE A 485 -12.06 -36.97 3.31
C ILE A 485 -12.57 -37.83 4.47
N VAL A 486 -12.35 -37.38 5.71
CA VAL A 486 -13.21 -37.69 6.87
C VAL A 486 -13.61 -36.36 7.49
#